data_AF-A0A4Q9I246-F1
#
_entry.id   AF-A0A4Q9I246-F1
#
_cell.length_a   1.000
_cell.length_b   1.000
_cell.length_c   1.000
_cell.angle_alpha   90.00
_cell.angle_beta   90.00
_cell.angle_gamma   90.00
#
_symmetry.space_group_name_H-M   'P 1'
#
loop_
_entity.id
_entity.type
_entity.pdbx_description
1 polymer ?
#
loop_
_entity_poly.entity_id
_entity_poly.type
_entity_poly.pdbx_seq_one_letter_code
_entity_poly.pdbx_strand_id
1 'polypeptide(L)'
;MPVLPSWLIDPLWDQFAALLPERPTVDPSHPLGCHRSRISDRIVFDKLLQLLRFGCSYQAIADTTCSATTIRNRRDEWIRLGLFARLKQIALQSYDRIVGPVLDQIAVDGSITKAPGGGEVAGRSPVDRGKQGLKRSGMTDGSGIPLGRVLAGANRHDSPLLAPTLDLLDDLGPLPDDITVHLDAGYDSDKTRTELTARNLHGRIAHKGEKAPIQASRRWHVERTHAWQNAFHRLARCYERRETAVNAFFDLADTITTVRSLIRRAWTTHRWDKRPKRRP
;
A
#
# COMPACT_ATOMS: atom_id res chain seq x y z
N MET A 1 -7.40 19.14 13.47
CA MET A 1 -8.13 17.88 13.19
C MET A 1 -7.15 16.86 12.64
N PRO A 2 -7.06 15.65 13.22
CA PRO A 2 -6.16 14.63 12.71
C PRO A 2 -6.58 14.21 11.29
N VAL A 3 -5.59 13.84 10.48
CA VAL A 3 -5.78 13.47 9.07
C VAL A 3 -6.57 12.17 8.87
N LEU A 4 -6.60 11.34 9.91
CA LEU A 4 -7.42 10.14 10.04
C LEU A 4 -8.18 10.21 11.39
N PRO A 5 -9.33 9.54 11.54
CA PRO A 5 -10.01 9.43 12.83
C PRO A 5 -9.12 8.79 13.91
N SER A 6 -9.31 9.18 15.18
CA SER A 6 -8.57 8.66 16.35
C SER A 6 -8.59 7.12 16.42
N TRP A 7 -9.77 6.52 16.20
CA TRP A 7 -9.97 5.07 16.20
C TRP A 7 -9.11 4.31 15.18
N LEU A 8 -8.53 5.00 14.19
CA LEU A 8 -7.62 4.43 13.20
C LEU A 8 -6.17 4.84 13.44
N ILE A 9 -5.92 6.12 13.72
CA ILE A 9 -4.55 6.65 13.85
C ILE A 9 -3.86 6.18 15.13
N ASP A 10 -4.59 6.03 16.23
CA ASP A 10 -3.98 5.66 17.51
C ASP A 10 -3.52 4.19 17.50
N PRO A 11 -4.34 3.20 17.08
CA PRO A 11 -3.85 1.82 16.92
C PRO A 11 -2.71 1.69 15.91
N LEU A 12 -2.74 2.46 14.82
CA LEU A 12 -1.63 2.49 13.85
C LEU A 12 -0.34 3.01 14.48
N TRP A 13 -0.44 4.05 15.29
CA TRP A 13 0.71 4.62 15.98
C TRP A 13 1.24 3.70 17.06
N ASP A 14 0.39 3.11 17.89
CA ASP A 14 0.81 2.21 18.96
C ASP A 14 1.62 1.04 18.38
N GLN A 15 1.13 0.46 17.28
CA GLN A 15 1.84 -0.60 16.59
C GLN A 15 3.13 -0.11 15.92
N PHE A 16 3.13 1.08 15.33
CA PHE A 16 4.34 1.66 14.72
C PHE A 16 5.41 1.99 15.76
N ALA A 17 5.00 2.56 16.90
CA ALA A 17 5.88 2.91 18.01
C ALA A 17 6.56 1.68 18.61
N ALA A 18 5.82 0.57 18.73
CA ALA A 18 6.38 -0.72 19.17
C ALA A 18 7.46 -1.29 18.23
N LEU A 19 7.49 -0.88 16.96
CA LEU A 19 8.53 -1.28 16.01
C LEU A 19 9.76 -0.36 16.05
N LEU A 20 9.68 0.79 16.70
CA LEU A 20 10.81 1.71 16.79
C LEU A 20 11.86 1.11 17.73
N PRO A 21 13.15 1.15 17.34
CA PRO A 21 14.22 0.75 18.26
C PRO A 21 14.27 1.70 19.45
N GLU A 22 14.63 1.17 20.62
CA GLU A 22 14.98 2.01 21.77
C GLU A 22 16.14 2.93 21.40
N ARG A 23 16.00 4.21 21.70
CA ARG A 23 17.04 5.19 21.43
C ARG A 23 17.19 6.20 22.56
N PRO A 24 18.43 6.56 22.91
CA PRO A 24 18.64 7.68 23.80
C PRO A 24 18.16 8.97 23.12
N THR A 25 17.54 9.84 23.91
CA THR A 25 17.02 11.16 23.49
C THR A 25 18.13 12.15 23.10
N VAL A 26 19.36 11.85 23.53
CA VAL A 26 20.60 12.58 23.25
C VAL A 26 21.60 11.59 22.64
N ASP A 27 22.39 12.05 21.67
CA ASP A 27 23.44 11.23 21.07
C ASP A 27 24.52 10.88 22.14
N PRO A 28 24.74 9.58 22.44
CA PRO A 28 25.67 9.16 23.47
C PRO A 28 27.15 9.43 23.12
N SER A 29 27.47 9.69 21.84
CA SER A 29 28.82 10.00 21.39
C SER A 29 29.17 11.49 21.51
N HIS A 30 28.22 12.34 21.90
CA HIS A 30 28.45 13.79 21.91
C HIS A 30 29.10 14.27 23.22
N PRO A 31 30.25 14.97 23.17
CA PRO A 31 31.05 15.30 24.36
C PRO A 31 30.33 16.11 25.44
N LEU A 32 29.36 16.94 25.05
CA LEU A 32 28.69 17.88 25.95
C LEU A 32 27.23 17.53 26.28
N GLY A 33 26.67 16.47 25.68
CA GLY A 33 25.27 16.06 25.91
C GLY A 33 24.18 17.10 25.60
N CYS A 34 24.52 18.23 24.96
CA CYS A 34 23.67 19.43 24.89
C CYS A 34 23.22 19.82 23.47
N HIS A 35 23.03 18.84 22.58
CA HIS A 35 22.41 19.14 21.29
C HIS A 35 20.87 19.19 21.39
N ARG A 36 20.23 19.86 20.42
CA ARG A 36 18.77 19.86 20.21
C ARG A 36 18.23 18.44 20.21
N SER A 37 17.35 18.14 21.17
CA SER A 37 16.72 16.83 21.32
C SER A 37 16.08 16.35 20.04
N ARG A 38 16.13 15.03 19.81
CA ARG A 38 15.49 14.39 18.66
C ARG A 38 13.99 14.70 18.66
N ILE A 39 13.48 15.17 17.52
CA ILE A 39 12.04 15.39 17.35
C ILE A 39 11.30 14.08 17.57
N SER A 40 10.20 14.15 18.33
CA SER A 40 9.32 13.01 18.64
C SER A 40 8.92 12.26 17.38
N ASP A 41 9.05 10.94 17.41
CA ASP A 41 8.65 10.08 16.30
C ASP A 41 7.15 10.22 15.99
N ARG A 42 6.30 10.52 16.99
CA ARG A 42 4.85 10.76 16.78
C ARG A 42 4.62 11.96 15.86
N ILE A 43 5.34 13.06 16.10
CA ILE A 43 5.22 14.27 15.27
C ILE A 43 5.57 13.93 13.83
N VAL A 44 6.66 13.20 13.61
CA VAL A 44 7.10 12.86 12.24
C VAL A 44 6.12 11.88 11.58
N PHE A 45 5.59 10.91 12.32
CA PHE A 45 4.59 9.97 11.84
C PHE A 45 3.31 10.69 11.40
N ASP A 46 2.80 11.62 12.22
CA ASP A 46 1.62 12.43 11.88
C ASP A 46 1.88 13.29 10.62
N LYS A 47 3.09 13.84 10.47
CA LYS A 47 3.48 14.56 9.25
C LYS A 47 3.53 13.65 8.03
N LEU A 48 3.99 12.40 8.14
CA LEU A 48 3.96 11.44 7.03
C LEU A 48 2.53 11.05 6.64
N LEU A 49 1.61 10.91 7.60
CA LEU A 49 0.19 10.68 7.30
C LEU A 49 -0.45 11.88 6.59
N GLN A 50 -0.11 13.11 7.01
CA GLN A 50 -0.55 14.34 6.34
C GLN A 50 -0.03 14.41 4.90
N LEU A 51 1.26 14.10 4.70
CA LEU A 51 1.87 14.03 3.37
C LEU A 51 1.17 13.00 2.49
N LEU A 52 0.92 11.79 3.02
CA LEU A 52 0.25 10.71 2.32
C LEU A 52 -1.16 11.13 1.88
N ARG A 53 -1.95 11.69 2.80
CA ARG A 53 -3.35 12.07 2.55
C ARG A 53 -3.49 13.27 1.63
N PHE A 54 -2.79 14.37 1.94
CA PHE A 54 -2.97 15.65 1.26
C PHE A 54 -2.15 15.76 -0.02
N GLY A 55 -1.06 15.00 -0.14
CA GLY A 55 -0.17 15.04 -1.31
C GLY A 55 0.64 16.34 -1.43
N CYS A 56 0.76 17.11 -0.34
CA CYS A 56 1.51 18.36 -0.32
C CYS A 56 3.03 18.14 -0.31
N SER A 57 3.82 19.18 -0.58
CA SER A 57 5.29 19.10 -0.49
C SER A 57 5.74 18.96 0.96
N TYR A 58 6.97 18.46 1.17
CA TYR A 58 7.59 18.42 2.50
C TYR A 58 7.71 19.82 3.12
N GLN A 59 7.97 20.83 2.31
CA GLN A 59 8.06 22.23 2.74
C GLN A 59 6.71 22.78 3.20
N ALA A 60 5.62 22.42 2.53
CA ALA A 60 4.29 22.91 2.85
C ALA A 60 3.75 22.38 4.19
N ILE A 61 4.22 21.20 4.65
CA ILE A 61 3.83 20.63 5.94
C ILE A 61 4.83 20.90 7.06
N ALA A 62 6.03 21.38 6.70
CA ALA A 62 7.04 21.74 7.68
C ALA A 62 6.57 22.97 8.48
N ASP A 63 6.89 22.98 9.77
CA ASP A 63 6.54 24.06 10.67
C ASP A 63 7.57 24.16 11.80
N THR A 64 7.25 24.91 12.85
CA THR A 64 8.11 25.08 14.03
C THR A 64 8.36 23.76 14.78
N THR A 65 7.49 22.77 14.62
CA THR A 65 7.62 21.46 15.29
C THR A 65 8.55 20.52 14.55
N CYS A 66 8.59 20.57 13.21
CA CYS A 66 9.42 19.68 12.40
C CYS A 66 9.73 20.25 11.01
N SER A 67 11.03 20.25 10.66
CA SER A 67 11.49 20.72 9.36
C SER A 67 11.30 19.69 8.25
N ALA A 68 11.18 20.16 7.00
CA ALA A 68 11.08 19.29 5.81
C ALA A 68 12.26 18.30 5.68
N THR A 69 13.46 18.72 6.12
CA THR A 69 14.65 17.87 6.13
C THR A 69 14.53 16.76 7.17
N THR A 70 14.08 17.08 8.38
CA THR A 70 13.89 16.05 9.42
C THR A 70 12.85 15.01 9.02
N ILE A 71 11.72 15.43 8.42
CA ILE A 71 10.69 14.49 7.95
C ILE A 71 11.28 13.51 6.91
N ARG A 72 12.03 14.01 5.92
CA ARG A 72 12.66 13.17 4.89
C ARG A 72 13.71 12.23 5.49
N ASN A 73 14.60 12.74 6.34
CA ASN A 73 15.64 11.93 6.97
C ASN A 73 15.03 10.82 7.83
N ARG A 74 13.97 11.12 8.58
CA ARG A 74 13.28 10.14 9.41
C ARG A 74 12.55 9.09 8.59
N ARG A 75 11.86 9.49 7.53
CA ARG A 75 11.25 8.56 6.57
C ARG A 75 12.31 7.59 6.04
N ASP A 76 13.43 8.10 5.57
CA ASP A 76 14.49 7.30 4.97
C ASP A 76 15.13 6.35 5.98
N GLU A 77 15.27 6.80 7.22
CA GLU A 77 15.72 5.99 8.33
C GLU A 77 14.74 4.83 8.62
N TRP A 78 13.45 5.12 8.71
CA TRP A 78 12.41 4.10 8.93
C TRP A 78 12.26 3.14 7.74
N ILE A 79 12.52 3.61 6.52
CA ILE A 79 12.64 2.76 5.32
C ILE A 79 13.80 1.78 5.47
N ARG A 80 14.99 2.25 5.87
CA ARG A 80 16.16 1.38 6.08
C ARG A 80 15.93 0.33 7.17
N LEU A 81 15.12 0.66 8.18
CA LEU A 81 14.72 -0.27 9.24
C LEU A 81 13.58 -1.21 8.84
N GLY A 82 13.00 -1.05 7.64
CA GLY A 82 11.89 -1.88 7.16
C GLY A 82 10.56 -1.66 7.89
N LEU A 83 10.39 -0.53 8.60
CA LEU A 83 9.23 -0.33 9.49
C LEU A 83 7.90 -0.35 8.74
N PHE A 84 7.83 0.28 7.55
CA PHE A 84 6.59 0.34 6.76
C PHE A 84 6.17 -1.03 6.25
N ALA A 85 7.11 -1.83 5.73
CA ALA A 85 6.85 -3.18 5.25
C ALA A 85 6.40 -4.10 6.39
N ARG A 86 7.07 -4.04 7.55
CA ARG A 86 6.68 -4.78 8.77
C ARG A 86 5.31 -4.37 9.28
N LEU A 87 5.01 -3.07 9.31
CA LEU A 87 3.70 -2.56 9.74
C LEU A 87 2.57 -3.08 8.82
N LYS A 88 2.79 -3.11 7.50
CA LYS A 88 1.86 -3.70 6.53
C LYS A 88 1.64 -5.19 6.80
N GLN A 89 2.70 -5.96 7.02
CA GLN A 89 2.61 -7.38 7.34
C GLN A 89 1.82 -7.63 8.63
N ILE A 90 2.07 -6.85 9.69
CA ILE A 90 1.31 -6.96 10.95
C ILE A 90 -0.17 -6.66 10.73
N ALA A 91 -0.50 -5.64 9.94
CA ALA A 91 -1.89 -5.35 9.61
C ALA A 91 -2.57 -6.50 8.86
N LEU A 92 -1.86 -7.13 7.92
CA LEU A 92 -2.37 -8.28 7.17
C LEU A 92 -2.54 -9.52 8.05
N GLN A 93 -1.55 -9.85 8.89
CA GLN A 93 -1.63 -10.94 9.88
C GLN A 93 -2.76 -10.72 10.89
N SER A 94 -2.95 -9.48 11.33
CA SER A 94 -4.06 -9.12 12.22
C SER A 94 -5.41 -9.28 11.53
N TYR A 95 -5.49 -8.95 10.24
CA TYR A 95 -6.67 -9.17 9.43
C TYR A 95 -6.97 -10.65 9.28
N ASP A 96 -5.96 -11.44 8.95
CA ASP A 96 -6.06 -12.90 8.81
C ASP A 96 -6.57 -13.56 10.08
N ARG A 97 -5.93 -13.26 11.23
CA ARG A 97 -6.32 -13.83 12.52
C ARG A 97 -7.76 -13.56 12.94
N ILE A 98 -8.33 -12.41 12.57
CA ILE A 98 -9.65 -11.96 13.07
C ILE A 98 -10.76 -12.16 12.04
N VAL A 99 -10.43 -12.00 10.75
CA VAL A 99 -11.40 -11.96 9.66
C VAL A 99 -11.12 -13.03 8.61
N GLY A 100 -9.85 -13.29 8.29
CA GLY A 100 -9.42 -14.17 7.21
C GLY A 100 -9.50 -13.49 5.83
N PRO A 101 -8.40 -13.37 5.07
CA PRO A 101 -8.45 -12.98 3.67
C PRO A 101 -9.11 -14.09 2.82
N VAL A 102 -9.75 -13.68 1.73
CA VAL A 102 -10.37 -14.59 0.75
C VAL A 102 -9.33 -14.92 -0.32
N LEU A 103 -8.44 -15.89 -0.02
CA LEU A 103 -7.25 -16.21 -0.84
C LEU A 103 -7.52 -17.18 -1.99
N ASP A 104 -8.65 -17.88 -2.00
CA ASP A 104 -9.11 -18.72 -3.11
C ASP A 104 -9.52 -17.89 -4.34
N GLN A 105 -9.69 -16.58 -4.17
CA GLN A 105 -10.15 -15.65 -5.20
C GLN A 105 -9.25 -14.42 -5.21
N ILE A 106 -8.29 -14.37 -6.12
CA ILE A 106 -7.31 -13.28 -6.21
C ILE A 106 -7.60 -12.44 -7.44
N ALA A 107 -7.47 -11.12 -7.33
CA ALA A 107 -7.58 -10.23 -8.48
C ALA A 107 -6.27 -9.47 -8.67
N VAL A 108 -5.77 -9.43 -9.92
CA VAL A 108 -4.59 -8.66 -10.30
C VAL A 108 -4.95 -7.69 -11.41
N ASP A 109 -4.54 -6.44 -11.25
CA ASP A 109 -4.78 -5.40 -12.24
C ASP A 109 -3.69 -4.32 -12.21
N GLY A 110 -3.53 -3.63 -13.33
CA GLY A 110 -2.62 -2.49 -13.47
C GLY A 110 -3.32 -1.16 -13.21
N SER A 111 -2.63 -0.20 -12.60
CA SER A 111 -3.11 1.17 -12.48
C SER A 111 -2.00 2.16 -12.76
N ILE A 112 -2.30 3.21 -13.54
CA ILE A 112 -1.37 4.29 -13.87
C ILE A 112 -1.75 5.54 -13.08
N THR A 113 -0.79 6.13 -12.39
CA THR A 113 -0.91 7.44 -11.73
C THR A 113 0.13 8.42 -12.25
N LYS A 114 -0.04 9.71 -11.96
CA LYS A 114 0.90 10.74 -12.40
C LYS A 114 2.16 10.70 -11.56
N ALA A 115 3.32 10.79 -12.20
CA ALA A 115 4.62 10.82 -11.54
C ALA A 115 5.45 12.05 -11.97
N PRO A 116 4.96 13.29 -11.75
CA PRO A 116 5.60 14.51 -12.26
C PRO A 116 7.05 14.70 -11.80
N GLY A 117 7.47 14.09 -10.68
CA GLY A 117 8.86 14.14 -10.21
C GLY A 117 9.83 13.27 -11.02
N GLY A 118 9.34 12.41 -11.92
CA GLY A 118 10.13 11.33 -12.50
C GLY A 118 10.60 10.35 -11.42
N GLY A 119 11.68 9.63 -11.68
CA GLY A 119 12.28 8.70 -10.72
C GLY A 119 12.54 7.31 -11.25
N GLU A 120 12.99 6.43 -10.36
CA GLU A 120 13.39 5.04 -10.64
C GLU A 120 12.24 4.21 -11.23
N VAL A 121 11.00 4.50 -10.81
CA VAL A 121 9.77 3.81 -11.24
C VAL A 121 8.83 4.68 -12.06
N ALA A 122 9.33 5.79 -12.62
CA ALA A 122 8.54 6.65 -13.50
C ALA A 122 8.89 6.41 -14.98
N GLY A 123 7.89 6.52 -15.86
CA GLY A 123 8.08 6.40 -17.30
C GLY A 123 7.05 7.18 -18.10
N ARG A 124 7.29 7.36 -19.41
CA ARG A 124 6.37 8.09 -20.30
C ARG A 124 5.02 7.38 -20.36
N SER A 125 3.96 8.08 -19.96
CA SER A 125 2.61 7.54 -19.95
C SER A 125 2.02 7.51 -21.36
N PRO A 126 1.53 6.34 -21.84
CA PRO A 126 0.83 6.25 -23.12
C PRO A 126 -0.53 6.97 -23.09
N VAL A 127 -1.08 7.24 -21.90
CA VAL A 127 -2.43 7.79 -21.71
C VAL A 127 -2.46 9.25 -21.22
N ASP A 128 -1.31 9.90 -21.04
CA ASP A 128 -1.21 11.32 -20.63
C ASP A 128 -0.16 12.06 -21.47
N ARG A 129 -0.28 11.97 -22.80
CA ARG A 129 0.57 12.68 -23.78
C ARG A 129 2.07 12.50 -23.54
N GLY A 130 2.49 11.34 -23.06
CA GLY A 130 3.89 11.02 -22.76
C GLY A 130 4.47 11.71 -21.53
N LYS A 131 3.65 12.33 -20.66
CA LYS A 131 4.09 12.82 -19.35
C LYS A 131 4.53 11.67 -18.45
N GLN A 132 5.32 11.99 -17.42
CA GLN A 132 5.80 11.00 -16.48
C GLN A 132 4.66 10.41 -15.64
N GLY A 133 4.59 9.08 -15.63
CA GLY A 133 3.62 8.29 -14.90
C GLY A 133 4.27 7.11 -14.19
N LEU A 134 3.63 6.69 -13.10
CA LEU A 134 3.93 5.49 -12.35
C LEU A 134 2.86 4.46 -12.67
N LYS A 135 3.26 3.21 -12.88
CA LYS A 135 2.38 2.06 -12.94
C LYS A 135 2.57 1.21 -11.69
N ARG A 136 1.46 0.68 -11.19
CA ARG A 136 1.44 -0.37 -10.17
C ARG A 136 0.64 -1.55 -10.70
N SER A 137 1.21 -2.74 -10.66
CA SER A 137 0.46 -3.99 -10.77
C SER A 137 0.10 -4.40 -9.34
N GLY A 138 -1.18 -4.32 -8.99
CA GLY A 138 -1.67 -4.59 -7.64
C GLY A 138 -2.38 -5.92 -7.57
N MET A 139 -2.20 -6.63 -6.46
CA MET A 139 -2.86 -7.90 -6.15
C MET A 139 -3.74 -7.73 -4.91
N THR A 140 -4.98 -8.18 -4.97
CA THR A 140 -5.90 -8.18 -3.83
C THR A 140 -6.59 -9.52 -3.64
N ASP A 141 -7.00 -9.79 -2.40
CA ASP A 141 -7.89 -10.90 -2.07
C ASP A 141 -9.31 -10.68 -2.65
N GLY A 142 -10.18 -11.68 -2.48
CA GLY A 142 -11.55 -11.66 -2.96
C GLY A 142 -12.46 -10.65 -2.27
N SER A 143 -11.94 -9.93 -1.27
CA SER A 143 -12.59 -8.84 -0.54
C SER A 143 -11.96 -7.47 -0.82
N GLY A 144 -10.93 -7.39 -1.65
CA GLY A 144 -10.18 -6.16 -1.98
C GLY A 144 -9.12 -5.76 -0.94
N ILE A 145 -8.67 -6.66 -0.07
CA ILE A 145 -7.50 -6.43 0.79
C ILE A 145 -6.23 -6.45 -0.06
N PRO A 146 -5.40 -5.40 -0.03
CA PRO A 146 -4.11 -5.41 -0.72
C PRO A 146 -3.21 -6.52 -0.19
N LEU A 147 -2.76 -7.41 -1.07
CA LEU A 147 -1.85 -8.52 -0.74
C LEU A 147 -0.41 -8.19 -1.16
N GLY A 148 -0.24 -7.61 -2.34
CA GLY A 148 1.06 -7.32 -2.92
C GLY A 148 0.96 -6.34 -4.09
N ARG A 149 2.11 -5.79 -4.49
CA ARG A 149 2.21 -4.95 -5.67
C ARG A 149 3.62 -4.89 -6.23
N VAL A 150 3.72 -4.67 -7.54
CA VAL A 150 4.96 -4.33 -8.24
C VAL A 150 4.83 -2.94 -8.85
N LEU A 151 5.87 -2.12 -8.71
CA LEU A 151 5.95 -0.79 -9.30
C LEU A 151 6.74 -0.81 -10.60
N ALA A 152 6.34 0.01 -11.57
CA ALA A 152 7.01 0.15 -12.85
C ALA A 152 6.75 1.52 -13.47
N GLY A 153 7.56 1.92 -14.46
CA GLY A 153 7.24 3.10 -15.27
C GLY A 153 5.94 2.91 -16.07
N ALA A 154 5.17 3.99 -16.29
CA ALA A 154 3.89 3.92 -17.01
C ALA A 154 3.97 3.42 -18.47
N ASN A 155 5.16 3.42 -19.06
CA ASN A 155 5.43 2.88 -20.39
C ASN A 155 5.52 1.34 -20.44
N ARG A 156 5.58 0.67 -19.28
CA ARG A 156 5.63 -0.80 -19.23
C ARG A 156 4.23 -1.38 -19.43
N HIS A 157 4.13 -2.44 -20.22
CA HIS A 157 2.88 -3.20 -20.37
C HIS A 157 2.58 -4.00 -19.09
N ASP A 158 1.31 -4.34 -18.86
CA ASP A 158 0.89 -5.03 -17.61
C ASP A 158 1.26 -6.52 -17.60
N SER A 159 1.14 -7.22 -18.73
CA SER A 159 1.45 -8.66 -18.82
C SER A 159 2.83 -9.07 -18.25
N PRO A 160 3.95 -8.37 -18.54
CA PRO A 160 5.25 -8.66 -17.91
C PRO A 160 5.30 -8.48 -16.39
N LEU A 161 4.39 -7.70 -15.80
CA LEU A 161 4.32 -7.46 -14.36
C LEU A 161 3.50 -8.51 -13.62
N LEU A 162 2.76 -9.38 -14.34
CA LEU A 162 1.92 -10.40 -13.71
C LEU A 162 2.75 -11.39 -12.91
N ALA A 163 3.75 -12.02 -13.54
CA ALA A 163 4.62 -13.00 -12.89
C ALA A 163 5.26 -12.45 -11.60
N PRO A 164 5.99 -11.32 -11.61
CA PRO A 164 6.58 -10.79 -10.38
C PRO A 164 5.53 -10.32 -9.35
N THR A 165 4.29 -10.05 -9.76
CA THR A 165 3.20 -9.73 -8.83
C THR A 165 2.65 -10.99 -8.15
N LEU A 166 2.55 -12.09 -8.90
CA LEU A 166 2.13 -13.40 -8.37
C LEU A 166 3.21 -14.04 -7.48
N ASP A 167 4.49 -13.77 -7.73
CA ASP A 167 5.59 -14.24 -6.87
C ASP A 167 5.47 -13.71 -5.43
N LEU A 168 4.75 -12.60 -5.22
CA LEU A 168 4.46 -12.07 -3.88
C LEU A 168 3.47 -12.94 -3.08
N LEU A 169 2.85 -13.95 -3.68
CA LEU A 169 2.01 -14.91 -2.97
C LEU A 169 2.84 -15.76 -1.99
N ASP A 170 4.11 -15.98 -2.29
CA ASP A 170 5.02 -16.78 -1.46
C ASP A 170 5.21 -16.17 -0.06
N ASP A 171 5.02 -14.84 0.08
CA ASP A 171 5.13 -14.11 1.34
C ASP A 171 3.87 -14.23 2.24
N LEU A 172 2.77 -14.77 1.73
CA LEU A 172 1.47 -14.79 2.44
C LEU A 172 1.31 -15.97 3.41
N GLY A 173 2.25 -16.92 3.41
CA GLY A 173 2.15 -18.15 4.20
C GLY A 173 1.32 -19.23 3.51
N PRO A 174 0.65 -20.14 4.25
CA PRO A 174 -0.12 -21.22 3.66
C PRO A 174 -1.23 -20.71 2.74
N LEU A 175 -1.22 -21.20 1.50
CA LEU A 175 -2.19 -20.86 0.48
C LEU A 175 -3.20 -22.00 0.27
N PRO A 176 -4.45 -21.72 -0.14
CA PRO A 176 -5.39 -22.75 -0.57
C PRO A 176 -4.85 -23.54 -1.78
N ASP A 177 -5.26 -24.81 -1.88
CA ASP A 177 -4.86 -25.68 -3.00
C ASP A 177 -5.41 -25.21 -4.36
N ASP A 178 -6.58 -24.56 -4.36
CA ASP A 178 -7.25 -24.05 -5.55
C ASP A 178 -7.42 -22.53 -5.45
N ILE A 179 -6.64 -21.80 -6.25
CA ILE A 179 -6.70 -20.34 -6.36
C ILE A 179 -7.14 -19.94 -7.77
N THR A 180 -8.21 -19.16 -7.83
CA THR A 180 -8.65 -18.50 -9.05
C THR A 180 -8.10 -17.07 -9.12
N VAL A 181 -7.31 -16.76 -10.15
CA VAL A 181 -6.79 -15.42 -10.46
C VAL A 181 -7.67 -14.75 -11.52
N HIS A 182 -8.30 -13.64 -11.14
CA HIS A 182 -9.16 -12.82 -11.99
C HIS A 182 -8.31 -11.75 -12.69
N LEU A 183 -8.31 -11.76 -14.03
CA LEU A 183 -7.50 -10.88 -14.87
C LEU A 183 -8.33 -10.19 -15.95
N ASP A 184 -7.92 -8.98 -16.33
CA ASP A 184 -8.54 -8.25 -17.43
C ASP A 184 -8.18 -8.84 -18.81
N ALA A 185 -8.81 -8.31 -19.86
CA ALA A 185 -8.56 -8.76 -21.22
C ALA A 185 -7.17 -8.39 -21.76
N GLY A 186 -6.46 -7.44 -21.12
CA GLY A 186 -5.07 -7.11 -21.43
C GLY A 186 -4.11 -8.25 -21.10
N TYR A 187 -4.49 -9.16 -20.21
CA TYR A 187 -3.74 -10.36 -19.86
C TYR A 187 -4.07 -11.58 -20.72
N ASP A 188 -5.02 -11.50 -21.67
CA ASP A 188 -5.37 -12.62 -22.56
C ASP A 188 -4.24 -12.90 -23.56
N SER A 189 -3.30 -13.75 -23.14
CA SER A 189 -2.13 -14.19 -23.90
C SER A 189 -1.65 -15.57 -23.43
N ASP A 190 -1.04 -16.34 -24.32
CA ASP A 190 -0.49 -17.66 -23.99
C ASP A 190 0.57 -17.59 -22.89
N LYS A 191 1.40 -16.54 -22.90
CA LYS A 191 2.40 -16.31 -21.85
C LYS A 191 1.74 -16.22 -20.47
N THR A 192 0.68 -15.45 -20.32
CA THR A 192 -0.07 -15.37 -19.05
C THR A 192 -0.58 -16.73 -18.62
N ARG A 193 -1.14 -17.51 -19.55
CA ARG A 193 -1.68 -18.86 -19.25
C ARG A 193 -0.58 -19.82 -18.81
N THR A 194 0.60 -19.75 -19.41
CA THR A 194 1.78 -20.50 -18.99
C THR A 194 2.23 -20.11 -17.59
N GLU A 195 2.31 -18.81 -17.27
CA GLU A 195 2.72 -18.34 -15.93
C GLU A 195 1.76 -18.81 -14.83
N LEU A 196 0.45 -18.83 -15.12
CA LEU A 196 -0.58 -19.32 -14.19
C LEU A 196 -0.47 -20.84 -14.01
N THR A 197 -0.35 -21.59 -15.11
CA THR A 197 -0.22 -23.05 -15.08
C THR A 197 1.03 -23.49 -14.32
N ALA A 198 2.16 -22.80 -14.52
CA ALA A 198 3.41 -23.09 -13.82
C ALA A 198 3.32 -22.90 -12.29
N ARG A 199 2.38 -22.08 -11.82
CA ARG A 199 2.10 -21.82 -10.40
C ARG A 199 0.89 -22.59 -9.87
N ASN A 200 0.31 -23.49 -10.66
CA ASN A 200 -0.94 -24.20 -10.34
C ASN A 200 -2.12 -23.25 -10.01
N LEU A 201 -2.21 -22.13 -10.73
CA LEU A 201 -3.26 -21.12 -10.53
C LEU A 201 -4.30 -21.18 -11.67
N HIS A 202 -5.57 -21.06 -11.33
CA HIS A 202 -6.65 -21.04 -12.31
C HIS A 202 -6.92 -19.62 -12.82
N GLY A 203 -6.67 -19.38 -14.11
CA GLY A 203 -6.92 -18.07 -14.73
C GLY A 203 -8.35 -17.84 -15.16
N ARG A 204 -9.05 -16.87 -14.56
CA ARG A 204 -10.30 -16.32 -15.09
C ARG A 204 -10.02 -14.99 -15.78
N ILE A 205 -9.73 -15.08 -17.08
CA ILE A 205 -9.34 -13.94 -17.93
C ILE A 205 -10.55 -13.49 -18.74
N ALA A 206 -10.86 -12.19 -18.74
CA ALA A 206 -11.86 -11.65 -19.64
C ALA A 206 -11.39 -11.76 -21.11
N HIS A 207 -12.25 -12.18 -22.02
CA HIS A 207 -11.90 -12.28 -23.45
C HIS A 207 -11.94 -10.91 -24.14
N LYS A 208 -10.97 -10.66 -25.03
CA LYS A 208 -10.96 -9.45 -25.87
C LYS A 208 -12.16 -9.43 -26.80
N GLY A 209 -12.90 -8.32 -26.83
CA GLY A 209 -14.02 -8.11 -27.74
C GLY A 209 -15.39 -8.52 -27.19
N GLU A 210 -15.44 -9.26 -26.09
CA GLU A 210 -16.69 -9.61 -25.41
C GLU A 210 -17.00 -8.58 -24.31
N LYS A 211 -18.17 -7.94 -24.38
CA LYS A 211 -18.67 -7.08 -23.29
C LYS A 211 -19.06 -7.96 -22.11
N ALA A 212 -18.10 -8.25 -21.24
CA ALA A 212 -18.42 -8.82 -19.93
C ALA A 212 -19.24 -7.79 -19.13
N PRO A 213 -20.40 -8.15 -18.56
CA PRO A 213 -21.08 -7.30 -17.58
C PRO A 213 -20.12 -6.85 -16.49
N ILE A 214 -20.27 -5.64 -15.97
CA ILE A 214 -19.42 -5.10 -14.87
C ILE A 214 -19.35 -6.08 -13.69
N GLN A 215 -20.40 -6.90 -13.49
CA GLN A 215 -20.52 -7.91 -12.44
C GLN A 215 -20.01 -9.32 -12.81
N ALA A 216 -19.56 -9.57 -14.04
CA ALA A 216 -19.24 -10.91 -14.53
C ALA A 216 -17.91 -11.49 -13.98
N SER A 217 -17.11 -10.69 -13.28
CA SER A 217 -15.86 -11.11 -12.66
C SER A 217 -15.65 -10.45 -11.30
N ARG A 218 -14.80 -11.04 -10.44
CA ARG A 218 -14.46 -10.47 -9.12
C ARG A 218 -13.40 -9.35 -9.20
N ARG A 219 -13.04 -8.90 -10.41
CA ARG A 219 -12.01 -7.87 -10.70
C ARG A 219 -12.30 -6.51 -10.07
N TRP A 220 -13.57 -6.15 -9.86
CA TRP A 220 -13.92 -4.84 -9.30
C TRP A 220 -13.31 -4.60 -7.89
N HIS A 221 -12.92 -5.65 -7.18
CA HIS A 221 -12.22 -5.53 -5.89
C HIS A 221 -10.87 -4.85 -6.02
N VAL A 222 -10.03 -5.25 -6.99
CA VAL A 222 -8.71 -4.63 -7.20
C VAL A 222 -8.84 -3.22 -7.75
N GLU A 223 -9.79 -2.98 -8.66
CA GLU A 223 -10.10 -1.64 -9.19
C GLU A 223 -10.56 -0.69 -8.06
N ARG A 224 -11.40 -1.16 -7.14
CA ARG A 224 -11.81 -0.40 -5.95
C ARG A 224 -10.63 -0.11 -5.04
N THR A 225 -9.71 -1.06 -4.85
CA THR A 225 -8.50 -0.85 -4.05
C THR A 225 -7.58 0.18 -4.69
N HIS A 226 -7.44 0.17 -6.02
CA HIS A 226 -6.76 1.25 -6.75
C HIS A 226 -7.43 2.61 -6.51
N ALA A 227 -8.76 2.68 -6.50
CA ALA A 227 -9.47 3.91 -6.18
C ALA A 227 -9.21 4.38 -4.74
N TRP A 228 -9.16 3.47 -3.76
CA TRP A 228 -8.80 3.80 -2.37
C TRP A 228 -7.36 4.30 -2.24
N GLN A 229 -6.41 3.65 -2.93
CA GLN A 229 -5.02 4.13 -2.98
C GLN A 229 -4.94 5.53 -3.62
N ASN A 230 -5.73 5.81 -4.66
CA ASN A 230 -5.81 7.13 -5.29
C ASN A 230 -6.47 8.19 -4.40
N ALA A 231 -7.25 7.80 -3.39
CA ALA A 231 -7.74 8.73 -2.38
C ALA A 231 -6.63 9.27 -1.47
N PHE A 232 -5.44 8.67 -1.49
CA PHE A 232 -4.22 9.26 -0.92
C PHE A 232 -3.53 10.08 -2.01
N HIS A 233 -3.64 11.41 -1.92
CA HIS A 233 -3.21 12.29 -3.01
C HIS A 233 -1.71 12.18 -3.33
N ARG A 234 -0.89 11.77 -2.35
CA ARG A 234 0.54 11.48 -2.57
C ARG A 234 0.77 10.35 -3.55
N LEU A 235 -0.14 9.38 -3.64
CA LEU A 235 -0.07 8.24 -4.57
C LEU A 235 -0.75 8.55 -5.92
N ALA A 236 -1.85 9.31 -5.90
CA ALA A 236 -2.52 9.74 -7.13
C ALA A 236 -1.64 10.67 -8.00
N ARG A 237 -0.80 11.48 -7.34
CA ARG A 237 0.21 12.33 -7.98
C ARG A 237 1.53 12.21 -7.22
N CYS A 238 2.33 11.23 -7.63
CA CYS A 238 3.57 10.85 -6.98
C CYS A 238 4.72 11.81 -7.35
N TYR A 239 5.28 12.48 -6.36
CA TYR A 239 6.49 13.31 -6.52
C TYR A 239 7.76 12.61 -6.00
N GLU A 240 7.63 11.42 -5.42
CA GLU A 240 8.78 10.66 -4.95
C GLU A 240 9.56 10.08 -6.13
N ARG A 241 10.89 10.24 -6.08
CA ARG A 241 11.79 9.79 -7.15
C ARG A 241 12.43 8.43 -6.89
N ARG A 242 12.52 8.02 -5.63
CA ARG A 242 13.11 6.73 -5.24
C ARG A 242 12.01 5.71 -5.03
N GLU A 243 12.18 4.52 -5.60
CA GLU A 243 11.26 3.41 -5.47
C GLU A 243 10.98 3.06 -4.01
N THR A 244 12.02 3.04 -3.18
CA THR A 244 11.89 2.74 -1.73
C THR A 244 10.97 3.73 -1.00
N ALA A 245 10.99 5.01 -1.38
CA ALA A 245 10.08 6.01 -0.81
C ALA A 245 8.65 5.86 -1.33
N VAL A 246 8.48 5.52 -2.62
CA VAL A 246 7.16 5.22 -3.21
C VAL A 246 6.55 4.01 -2.51
N ASN A 247 7.31 2.92 -2.36
CA ASN A 247 6.88 1.71 -1.67
C ASN A 247 6.49 1.97 -0.22
N ALA A 248 7.26 2.77 0.53
CA ALA A 248 6.91 3.11 1.91
C ALA A 248 5.54 3.81 2.03
N PHE A 249 5.22 4.73 1.11
CA PHE A 249 3.91 5.40 1.12
C PHE A 249 2.77 4.46 0.74
N PHE A 250 2.99 3.54 -0.19
CA PHE A 250 2.00 2.51 -0.49
C PHE A 250 1.83 1.54 0.67
N ASP A 251 2.91 1.07 1.31
CA ASP A 251 2.81 0.18 2.47
C ASP A 251 2.01 0.84 3.60
N LEU A 252 2.21 2.14 3.83
CA LEU A 252 1.41 2.91 4.79
C LEU A 252 -0.06 3.00 4.35
N ALA A 253 -0.35 3.27 3.07
CA ALA A 253 -1.71 3.32 2.55
C ALA A 253 -2.44 1.97 2.63
N ASP A 254 -1.74 0.88 2.30
CA ASP A 254 -2.25 -0.49 2.34
C ASP A 254 -2.49 -0.92 3.79
N THR A 255 -1.62 -0.53 4.73
CA THR A 255 -1.83 -0.72 6.18
C THR A 255 -3.11 0.00 6.63
N ILE A 256 -3.26 1.29 6.32
CA ILE A 256 -4.45 2.08 6.69
C ILE A 256 -5.72 1.45 6.13
N THR A 257 -5.67 0.98 4.87
CA THR A 257 -6.80 0.32 4.20
C THR A 257 -7.17 -0.99 4.88
N THR A 258 -6.17 -1.81 5.20
CA THR A 258 -6.34 -3.13 5.84
C THR A 258 -6.88 -2.99 7.26
N VAL A 259 -6.30 -2.11 8.09
CA VAL A 259 -6.78 -1.87 9.47
C VAL A 259 -8.19 -1.28 9.47
N ARG A 260 -8.50 -0.35 8.55
CA ARG A 260 -9.87 0.16 8.40
C ARG A 260 -10.85 -0.96 8.03
N SER A 261 -10.48 -1.83 7.11
CA SER A 261 -11.31 -2.98 6.71
C SER A 261 -11.51 -3.95 7.87
N LEU A 262 -10.43 -4.27 8.60
CA LEU A 262 -10.43 -5.09 9.80
C LEU A 262 -11.45 -4.57 10.81
N ILE A 263 -11.31 -3.31 11.24
CA ILE A 263 -12.17 -2.69 12.25
C ILE A 263 -13.63 -2.72 11.78
N ARG A 264 -13.90 -2.40 10.51
CA ARG A 264 -15.27 -2.37 9.96
C ARG A 264 -15.91 -3.74 9.79
N ARG A 265 -15.13 -4.78 9.48
CA ARG A 265 -15.61 -6.15 9.35
C ARG A 265 -15.79 -6.78 10.72
N ALA A 266 -14.79 -6.67 11.60
CA ALA A 266 -14.88 -7.12 12.98
C ALA A 266 -16.09 -6.48 13.69
N TRP A 267 -16.37 -5.21 13.44
CA TRP A 267 -17.57 -4.55 13.93
C TRP A 267 -18.87 -5.27 13.58
N THR A 268 -18.98 -5.68 12.32
CA THR A 268 -20.19 -6.30 11.78
C THR A 268 -20.31 -7.76 12.21
N THR A 269 -19.20 -8.50 12.21
CA THR A 269 -19.18 -9.96 12.42
C THR A 269 -19.03 -10.35 13.89
N HIS A 270 -18.36 -9.54 14.70
CA HIS A 270 -18.11 -9.84 16.11
C HIS A 270 -18.99 -8.98 17.04
N ARG A 271 -19.22 -9.47 18.25
CA ARG A 271 -19.89 -8.76 19.36
C ARG A 271 -19.00 -8.89 20.60
N TRP A 272 -18.81 -7.80 21.33
CA TRP A 272 -18.08 -7.76 22.59
C TRP A 272 -18.63 -6.65 23.48
N ASP A 273 -18.45 -6.76 24.80
CA ASP A 273 -19.17 -5.95 25.79
C ASP A 273 -18.90 -4.44 25.66
N LYS A 274 -17.66 -4.07 25.32
CA LYS A 274 -17.24 -2.66 25.13
C LYS A 274 -17.37 -2.19 23.68
N ARG A 275 -18.15 -2.87 22.85
CA ARG A 275 -18.35 -2.47 21.46
C ARG A 275 -19.10 -1.13 21.40
N PRO A 276 -18.56 -0.06 20.80
CA PRO A 276 -19.30 1.20 20.67
C PRO A 276 -20.70 1.04 20.02
N LYS A 277 -21.56 2.06 20.10
CA LYS A 277 -22.90 1.97 19.47
C LYS A 277 -22.87 2.34 17.98
N ARG A 278 -21.94 3.19 17.57
CA ARG A 278 -21.82 3.67 16.19
C ARG A 278 -20.73 2.91 15.44
N ARG A 279 -21.03 2.54 14.20
CA ARG A 279 -20.05 1.93 13.31
C ARG A 279 -18.93 2.94 12.99
N PRO A 280 -17.66 2.55 13.15
CA PRO A 280 -16.51 3.37 12.74
C PRO A 280 -16.33 3.51 11.21
#